data_AF-A0A661LDM2-F1
#
_entry.id   AF-A0A661LDM2-F1
#
_cell.length_a   1.000
_cell.length_b   1.000
_cell.length_c   1.000
_cell.angle_alpha   90.00
_cell.angle_beta   90.00
_cell.angle_gamma   90.00
#
_symmetry.space_group_name_H-M   'P 1'
#
loop_
_entity.id
_entity.type
_entity.pdbx_description
1 polymer ?
#
loop_
_entity_poly.entity_id
_entity_poly.type
_entity_poly.pdbx_seq_one_letter_code
_entity_poly.pdbx_strand_id
1 'polypeptide(L)'
;MAEKKTTKQILAQVASPSPKTQLYNPIALERLKERLEKWRNLTLPESDRFGWHKSPSTILGSGIPRELLYTPLSVSNLEYEEDLGLSGEPPFTRGIHPNMYRGKKFTIRQLTGFGSPEETNERMKFMLSHGATGLNILFDIPTIQMYDSDDPLAEGQVGMSGVCVDSVEDMALIFKDIPLDEVTVSIVTHYPSNTAILFPMFLVLAEERGIPWDRLRGSVQNDITLEELVRSGSEYIPPRDCFRLQCDNIEFIRTNVPKWNFITLNGYNLREFGTSAITETA
;
A
#
# COMPACT_ATOMS: atom_id res chain seq x y z
N MET A 1 12.50 25.59 25.87
CA MET A 1 11.59 24.99 24.87
C MET A 1 12.38 24.83 23.59
N ALA A 2 12.55 23.61 23.07
CA ALA A 2 13.22 23.42 21.79
C ALA A 2 12.32 24.00 20.68
N GLU A 3 12.85 24.91 19.86
CA GLU A 3 12.12 25.45 18.71
C GLU A 3 11.66 24.29 17.81
N LYS A 4 10.35 24.22 17.56
CA LYS A 4 9.78 23.28 16.60
C LYS A 4 10.23 23.70 15.19
N LYS A 5 11.24 23.01 14.65
CA LYS A 5 11.67 23.17 13.26
C LYS A 5 10.52 22.80 12.32
N THR A 6 10.34 23.58 11.27
CA THR A 6 9.40 23.25 10.18
C THR A 6 9.93 22.08 9.34
N THR A 7 9.05 21.33 8.67
CA THR A 7 9.43 20.23 7.75
C THR A 7 10.48 20.67 6.73
N LYS A 8 10.34 21.89 6.19
CA LYS A 8 11.31 22.48 5.25
C LYS A 8 12.70 22.66 5.86
N GLN A 9 12.79 23.09 7.12
CA GLN A 9 14.06 23.26 7.83
C GLN A 9 14.72 21.92 8.18
N ILE A 10 13.90 20.89 8.47
CA ILE A 10 14.38 19.52 8.68
C ILE A 10 14.98 18.96 7.39
N LEU A 11 14.26 19.08 6.27
CA LEU A 11 14.73 18.64 4.95
C LEU A 11 16.00 19.37 4.50
N ALA A 12 16.10 20.67 4.76
CA ALA A 12 17.29 21.46 4.42
C ALA A 12 18.55 21.07 5.23
N GLN A 13 18.39 20.61 6.48
CA GLN A 13 19.52 20.10 7.27
C GLN A 13 20.00 18.72 6.81
N VAL A 14 19.09 17.88 6.32
CA VAL A 14 19.42 16.57 5.73
C VAL A 14 20.14 16.74 4.38
N ALA A 15 19.86 17.81 3.65
CA ALA A 15 20.39 18.06 2.31
C ALA A 15 21.85 18.59 2.24
N SER A 16 22.63 18.53 3.33
CA SER A 16 24.05 18.89 3.26
C SER A 16 24.84 17.68 2.75
N PRO A 17 25.43 17.73 1.53
CA PRO A 17 26.08 16.57 0.93
C PRO A 17 27.27 16.14 1.78
N SER A 18 27.25 14.89 2.25
CA SER A 18 28.39 14.28 2.92
C SER A 18 29.51 14.03 1.91
N PRO A 19 30.79 13.98 2.34
CA PRO A 19 31.88 13.61 1.45
C PRO A 19 31.63 12.23 0.85
N LYS A 20 31.58 12.15 -0.49
CA LYS A 20 31.33 10.91 -1.23
C LYS A 20 32.39 9.88 -0.92
N THR A 21 31.98 8.72 -0.41
CA THR A 21 32.90 7.63 -0.07
C THR A 21 32.92 6.62 -1.21
N GLN A 22 34.07 6.49 -1.88
CA GLN A 22 34.21 5.52 -2.97
C GLN A 22 34.17 4.08 -2.43
N LEU A 23 33.16 3.31 -2.82
CA LEU A 23 33.00 1.90 -2.44
C LEU A 23 33.91 0.96 -3.23
N TYR A 24 34.25 1.33 -4.46
CA TYR A 24 35.04 0.51 -5.36
C TYR A 24 36.42 1.12 -5.58
N ASN A 25 37.42 0.24 -5.67
CA ASN A 25 38.78 0.64 -6.01
C ASN A 25 38.83 1.18 -7.46
N PRO A 26 39.29 2.42 -7.70
CA PRO A 26 39.29 3.03 -9.05
C PRO A 26 40.11 2.24 -10.08
N ILE A 27 41.24 1.65 -9.67
CA ILE A 27 42.10 0.85 -10.55
C ILE A 27 41.38 -0.44 -10.96
N ALA A 28 40.64 -1.06 -10.03
CA ALA A 28 39.84 -2.24 -10.32
C ALA A 28 38.69 -1.92 -11.29
N LEU A 29 38.04 -0.76 -11.13
CA LEU A 29 36.99 -0.31 -12.05
C LEU A 29 37.53 -0.09 -13.47
N GLU A 30 38.69 0.56 -13.64
CA GLU A 30 39.24 0.77 -14.99
C GLU A 30 39.60 -0.56 -15.67
N ARG A 31 40.23 -1.48 -14.94
CA ARG A 31 40.50 -2.84 -15.46
C ARG A 31 39.22 -3.58 -15.84
N LEU A 32 38.16 -3.43 -15.06
CA LEU A 32 36.87 -4.04 -15.35
C LEU A 32 36.24 -3.43 -16.61
N LYS A 33 36.37 -2.12 -16.81
CA LYS A 33 35.89 -1.40 -17.99
C LYS A 33 36.58 -1.88 -19.27
N GLU A 34 37.91 -1.97 -19.27
CA GLU A 34 38.68 -2.53 -20.38
C GLU A 34 38.28 -3.98 -20.69
N ARG A 35 38.13 -4.80 -19.63
CA ARG A 35 37.70 -6.19 -19.77
C ARG A 35 36.30 -6.29 -20.35
N LEU A 36 35.35 -5.47 -19.88
CA LEU A 36 33.96 -5.47 -20.34
C LEU A 36 33.87 -5.05 -21.81
N GLU A 37 34.65 -4.05 -22.21
CA GLU A 37 34.74 -3.63 -23.61
C GLU A 37 35.33 -4.72 -24.50
N LYS A 38 36.44 -5.35 -24.07
CA LYS A 38 37.03 -6.49 -24.78
C LYS A 38 36.05 -7.65 -24.90
N TRP A 39 35.33 -7.97 -23.82
CA TRP A 39 34.31 -9.01 -23.83
C TRP A 39 33.17 -8.68 -24.80
N ARG A 40 32.66 -7.44 -24.79
CA ARG A 40 31.61 -6.95 -25.69
C ARG A 40 32.05 -7.08 -27.15
N ASN A 41 33.30 -6.76 -27.46
CA ASN A 41 33.82 -6.77 -28.83
C ASN A 41 34.22 -8.17 -29.34
N LEU A 42 34.53 -9.13 -28.45
CA LEU A 42 34.95 -10.48 -28.84
C LEU A 42 33.83 -11.52 -28.74
N THR A 43 32.91 -11.34 -27.79
CA THR A 43 31.93 -12.38 -27.42
C THR A 43 30.55 -12.11 -27.98
N LEU A 44 30.15 -10.84 -28.08
CA LEU A 44 28.81 -10.51 -28.57
C LEU A 44 28.76 -10.39 -30.09
N PRO A 45 27.72 -10.98 -30.73
CA PRO A 45 27.41 -10.74 -32.12
C PRO A 45 27.30 -9.24 -32.40
N GLU A 46 27.73 -8.80 -33.58
CA GLU A 46 27.71 -7.39 -33.96
C GLU A 46 26.30 -6.77 -33.89
N SER A 47 25.27 -7.53 -34.25
CA SER A 47 23.86 -7.13 -34.15
C SER A 47 23.44 -6.69 -32.74
N ASP A 48 23.99 -7.35 -31.72
CA ASP A 48 23.58 -7.19 -30.34
C ASP A 48 24.37 -6.08 -29.64
N ARG A 49 25.50 -5.67 -30.21
CA ARG A 49 26.30 -4.51 -29.73
C ARG A 49 25.51 -3.20 -29.86
N PHE A 50 24.76 -3.05 -30.95
CA PHE A 50 23.87 -1.91 -31.17
C PHE A 50 22.55 -2.02 -30.39
N GLY A 51 22.24 -3.21 -29.86
CA GLY A 51 21.06 -3.50 -29.03
C GLY A 51 21.33 -3.47 -27.53
N TRP A 52 22.50 -3.03 -27.07
CA TRP A 52 22.96 -3.15 -25.68
C TRP A 52 21.99 -2.60 -24.63
N HIS A 53 21.21 -1.57 -24.97
CA HIS A 53 20.21 -0.93 -24.10
C HIS A 53 18.75 -1.26 -24.49
N LYS A 54 18.50 -2.29 -25.30
CA LYS A 54 17.14 -2.62 -25.75
C LYS A 54 16.40 -3.45 -24.70
N SER A 55 15.48 -2.81 -23.98
CA SER A 55 14.38 -3.50 -23.32
C SER A 55 13.27 -3.79 -24.34
N PRO A 56 12.71 -5.01 -24.43
CA PRO A 56 11.41 -5.16 -25.10
C PRO A 56 10.39 -4.25 -24.41
N SER A 57 9.81 -3.33 -25.19
CA SER A 57 8.77 -2.41 -24.73
C SER A 57 7.48 -3.21 -24.53
N THR A 58 7.16 -3.53 -23.28
CA THR A 58 5.84 -4.03 -22.90
C THR A 58 5.00 -2.87 -22.37
N ILE A 59 3.69 -2.87 -22.61
CA ILE A 59 2.75 -1.88 -22.08
C ILE A 59 2.85 -1.77 -20.53
N LEU A 60 3.18 -2.87 -19.87
CA LEU A 60 3.37 -2.95 -18.42
C LEU A 60 4.77 -2.55 -17.92
N GLY A 61 5.70 -2.24 -18.83
CA GLY A 61 7.10 -1.95 -18.49
C GLY A 61 7.32 -0.50 -18.06
N SER A 62 8.43 -0.22 -17.37
CA SER A 62 8.80 1.13 -16.95
C SER A 62 9.33 2.02 -18.09
N GLY A 63 9.49 1.49 -19.31
CA GLY A 63 10.17 2.21 -20.39
C GLY A 63 11.67 2.44 -20.15
N ILE A 64 12.22 2.02 -19.00
CA ILE A 64 13.63 2.16 -18.67
C ILE A 64 14.46 1.18 -19.51
N PRO A 65 15.44 1.68 -20.30
CA PRO A 65 16.37 0.83 -21.02
C PRO A 65 17.13 -0.06 -20.05
N ARG A 66 17.15 -1.37 -20.29
CA ARG A 66 17.92 -2.32 -19.50
C ARG A 66 19.18 -2.68 -20.26
N GLU A 67 20.32 -2.60 -19.57
CA GLU A 67 21.58 -3.10 -20.12
C GLU A 67 21.58 -4.62 -20.17
N LEU A 68 22.30 -5.17 -21.14
CA LEU A 68 22.50 -6.62 -21.27
C LEU A 68 23.18 -7.24 -20.04
N LEU A 69 24.10 -6.51 -19.42
CA LEU A 69 24.87 -6.97 -18.27
C LEU A 69 25.18 -5.81 -17.33
N TYR A 70 24.81 -5.97 -16.05
CA TYR A 70 25.16 -5.04 -14.98
C TYR A 70 26.42 -5.50 -14.28
N THR A 71 27.32 -4.56 -13.96
CA THR A 71 28.59 -4.83 -13.27
C THR A 71 28.81 -3.77 -12.18
N PRO A 72 29.88 -3.87 -11.36
CA PRO A 72 30.25 -2.77 -10.47
C PRO A 72 30.36 -1.38 -11.14
N LEU A 73 30.63 -1.32 -12.45
CA LEU A 73 30.61 -0.06 -13.20
C LEU A 73 29.21 0.60 -13.21
N SER A 74 28.15 -0.20 -13.25
CA SER A 74 26.76 0.24 -13.32
C SER A 74 26.26 0.91 -12.03
N VAL A 75 26.98 0.74 -10.93
CA VAL A 75 26.68 1.33 -9.60
C VAL A 75 27.92 1.97 -8.98
N SER A 76 28.88 2.39 -9.82
CA SER A 76 30.15 2.95 -9.36
C SER A 76 30.01 4.30 -8.65
N ASN A 77 28.89 4.99 -8.89
CA ASN A 77 28.51 6.26 -8.29
C ASN A 77 27.51 6.12 -7.12
N LEU A 78 27.20 4.89 -6.69
CA LEU A 78 26.31 4.62 -5.56
C LEU A 78 26.91 5.18 -4.26
N GLU A 79 26.16 6.02 -3.55
CA GLU A 79 26.52 6.50 -2.22
C GLU A 79 25.84 5.58 -1.19
N TYR A 80 26.63 4.74 -0.50
CA TYR A 80 26.07 3.66 0.32
C TYR A 80 25.05 4.15 1.33
N GLU A 81 25.39 5.18 2.11
CA GLU A 81 24.54 5.71 3.19
C GLU A 81 23.28 6.42 2.67
N GLU A 82 23.36 7.12 1.53
CA GLU A 82 22.26 7.93 1.00
C GLU A 82 21.31 7.13 0.12
N ASP A 83 21.83 6.20 -0.70
CA ASP A 83 21.04 5.45 -1.67
C ASP A 83 20.56 4.09 -1.12
N LEU A 84 21.34 3.44 -0.25
CA LEU A 84 21.09 2.07 0.20
C LEU A 84 20.84 1.95 1.70
N GLY A 85 21.76 2.46 2.52
CA GLY A 85 21.76 2.42 3.98
C GLY A 85 21.71 1.01 4.59
N LEU A 86 21.41 0.95 5.88
CA LEU A 86 21.05 -0.28 6.58
C LEU A 86 19.52 -0.42 6.66
N SER A 87 19.04 -1.63 6.92
CA SER A 87 17.61 -1.86 7.14
C SER A 87 17.18 -1.28 8.50
N GLY A 88 15.99 -0.67 8.56
CA GLY A 88 15.44 -0.07 9.77
C GLY A 88 15.83 1.40 9.99
N GLU A 89 16.60 2.00 9.07
CA GLU A 89 16.98 3.41 9.09
C GLU A 89 16.80 4.05 7.70
N PRO A 90 16.65 5.39 7.62
CA PRO A 90 16.62 6.10 6.33
C PRO A 90 17.86 5.75 5.48
N PRO A 91 17.73 5.57 4.15
CA PRO A 91 16.55 5.83 3.30
C PRO A 91 15.51 4.68 3.26
N PHE A 92 15.67 3.64 4.09
CA PHE A 92 14.82 2.45 4.13
C PHE A 92 14.78 1.61 2.85
N THR A 93 15.72 1.81 1.91
CA THR A 93 15.84 1.02 0.67
C THR A 93 15.92 -0.48 0.96
N ARG A 94 16.53 -0.87 2.09
CA ARG A 94 16.64 -2.28 2.54
C ARG A 94 15.51 -2.76 3.45
N GLY A 95 14.52 -1.90 3.73
CA GLY A 95 13.34 -2.20 4.53
C GLY A 95 13.19 -1.34 5.77
N ILE A 96 11.94 -1.17 6.22
CA ILE A 96 11.54 -0.31 7.36
C ILE A 96 11.85 -0.91 8.74
N HIS A 97 12.26 -2.18 8.81
CA HIS A 97 12.57 -2.86 10.06
C HIS A 97 13.98 -3.48 10.00
N PRO A 98 14.75 -3.45 11.10
CA PRO A 98 16.16 -3.88 11.08
C PRO A 98 16.38 -5.38 10.84
N ASN A 99 15.42 -6.22 11.24
CA ASN A 99 15.51 -7.68 11.08
C ASN A 99 14.44 -8.26 10.14
N MET A 100 13.60 -7.41 9.53
CA MET A 100 12.54 -7.77 8.57
C MET A 100 11.88 -9.12 8.89
N TYR A 101 11.84 -10.04 7.90
CA TYR A 101 11.17 -11.33 8.00
C TYR A 101 11.92 -12.37 8.84
N ARG A 102 13.14 -12.07 9.29
CA ARG A 102 13.83 -12.88 10.32
C ARG A 102 13.28 -12.59 11.72
N GLY A 103 12.75 -11.39 11.94
CA GLY A 103 12.06 -11.00 13.17
C GLY A 103 10.58 -11.39 13.13
N LYS A 104 9.84 -10.84 12.16
CA LYS A 104 8.41 -11.10 11.99
C LYS A 104 8.08 -11.27 10.51
N LYS A 105 7.45 -12.39 10.15
CA LYS A 105 6.93 -12.60 8.79
C LYS A 105 5.87 -11.56 8.45
N PHE A 106 5.69 -11.28 7.15
CA PHE A 106 4.60 -10.44 6.69
C PHE A 106 3.25 -11.03 7.12
N THR A 107 2.26 -10.16 7.30
CA THR A 107 0.90 -10.59 7.62
C THR A 107 0.30 -11.27 6.39
N ILE A 108 -0.07 -12.54 6.53
CA ILE A 108 -0.88 -13.26 5.56
C ILE A 108 -2.32 -12.79 5.73
N ARG A 109 -2.80 -12.00 4.76
CA ARG A 109 -4.08 -11.32 4.82
C ARG A 109 -4.77 -11.43 3.46
N GLN A 110 -5.63 -12.42 3.30
CA GLN A 110 -6.43 -12.61 2.09
C GLN A 110 -7.63 -11.68 2.09
N LEU A 111 -7.98 -11.22 0.88
CA LEU A 111 -9.24 -10.54 0.62
C LEU A 111 -10.40 -11.52 0.83
N THR A 112 -11.45 -11.08 1.54
CA THR A 112 -12.66 -11.85 1.78
C THR A 112 -13.86 -10.94 1.90
N GLY A 113 -14.98 -11.40 1.38
CA GLY A 113 -16.23 -10.66 1.27
C GLY A 113 -16.94 -11.18 0.04
N PHE A 114 -18.08 -11.82 0.25
CA PHE A 114 -18.98 -12.28 -0.81
C PHE A 114 -20.29 -12.72 -0.16
N GLY A 115 -21.42 -12.40 -0.79
CA GLY A 115 -22.73 -12.81 -0.33
C GLY A 115 -23.11 -12.16 1.00
N SER A 116 -23.71 -12.93 1.89
CA SER A 116 -24.25 -12.42 3.16
C SER A 116 -23.16 -12.20 4.24
N PRO A 117 -23.47 -11.39 5.28
CA PRO A 117 -22.66 -11.27 6.49
C PRO A 117 -22.21 -12.61 7.09
N GLU A 118 -23.11 -13.59 7.17
CA GLU A 118 -22.84 -14.93 7.72
C GLU A 118 -21.90 -15.75 6.84
N GLU A 119 -22.12 -15.77 5.53
CA GLU A 119 -21.25 -16.49 4.59
C GLU A 119 -19.82 -15.93 4.63
N THR A 120 -19.70 -14.60 4.74
CA THR A 120 -18.42 -13.91 4.91
C THR A 120 -17.79 -14.24 6.27
N ASN A 121 -18.57 -14.32 7.36
CA ASN A 121 -18.08 -14.75 8.68
C ASN A 121 -17.49 -16.17 8.64
N GLU A 122 -18.22 -17.12 8.04
CA GLU A 122 -17.77 -18.51 7.87
C GLU A 122 -16.45 -18.57 7.10
N ARG A 123 -16.32 -17.80 6.01
CA ARG A 123 -15.08 -17.72 5.25
C ARG A 123 -13.93 -17.14 6.07
N MET A 124 -14.17 -16.08 6.84
CA MET A 124 -13.12 -15.48 7.68
C MET A 124 -12.62 -16.46 8.75
N LYS A 125 -13.52 -17.19 9.42
CA LYS A 125 -13.17 -18.26 10.37
C LYS A 125 -12.39 -19.38 9.68
N PHE A 126 -12.78 -19.77 8.47
CA PHE A 126 -12.05 -20.74 7.66
C PHE A 126 -10.61 -20.26 7.39
N MET A 127 -10.41 -19.02 6.96
CA MET A 127 -9.06 -18.50 6.69
C MET A 127 -8.18 -18.43 7.93
N LEU A 128 -8.73 -17.96 9.06
CA LEU A 128 -8.00 -17.91 10.34
C LEU A 128 -7.56 -19.30 10.78
N SER A 129 -8.43 -20.31 10.65
CA SER A 129 -8.06 -21.70 10.98
C SER A 129 -7.03 -22.31 10.02
N HIS A 130 -6.84 -21.73 8.84
CA HIS A 130 -5.86 -22.17 7.83
C HIS A 130 -4.61 -21.27 7.74
N GLY A 131 -4.35 -20.46 8.77
CA GLY A 131 -3.09 -19.75 8.93
C GLY A 131 -3.08 -18.31 8.41
N ALA A 132 -4.24 -17.72 8.10
CA ALA A 132 -4.33 -16.27 7.98
C ALA A 132 -3.97 -15.61 9.31
N THR A 133 -3.26 -14.49 9.25
CA THR A 133 -2.75 -13.74 10.42
C THR A 133 -3.38 -12.35 10.55
N GLY A 134 -4.32 -12.04 9.66
CA GLY A 134 -5.15 -10.85 9.66
C GLY A 134 -6.28 -11.01 8.66
N LEU A 135 -7.30 -10.17 8.79
CA LEU A 135 -8.49 -10.18 7.94
C LEU A 135 -8.48 -8.96 7.02
N ASN A 136 -8.99 -9.11 5.80
CA ASN A 136 -9.25 -8.01 4.89
C ASN A 136 -10.65 -8.15 4.33
N ILE A 137 -11.54 -7.24 4.72
CA ILE A 137 -12.94 -7.28 4.35
C ILE A 137 -13.21 -6.39 3.13
N LEU A 138 -13.83 -6.98 2.11
CA LEU A 138 -14.33 -6.33 0.90
C LEU A 138 -15.84 -6.19 0.97
N PHE A 139 -16.34 -5.05 0.52
CA PHE A 139 -17.77 -4.76 0.46
C PHE A 139 -18.27 -4.79 -0.97
N ASP A 140 -19.56 -5.05 -1.14
CA ASP A 140 -20.18 -5.02 -2.46
C ASP A 140 -20.27 -3.59 -3.03
N ILE A 141 -20.69 -3.48 -4.29
CA ILE A 141 -20.79 -2.17 -4.95
C ILE A 141 -21.82 -1.26 -4.26
N PRO A 142 -23.02 -1.70 -3.88
CA PRO A 142 -23.98 -0.87 -3.13
C PRO A 142 -23.39 -0.26 -1.86
N THR A 143 -22.81 -1.08 -0.97
CA THR A 143 -22.19 -0.58 0.26
C THR A 143 -21.04 0.39 -0.04
N ILE A 144 -20.21 0.11 -1.04
CA ILE A 144 -19.12 1.01 -1.46
C ILE A 144 -19.62 2.30 -2.12
N GLN A 145 -20.81 2.29 -2.72
CA GLN A 145 -21.44 3.49 -3.28
C GLN A 145 -22.39 4.19 -2.29
N MET A 146 -22.48 3.69 -1.06
CA MET A 146 -23.33 4.22 0.02
C MET A 146 -24.83 4.10 -0.28
N TYR A 147 -25.22 3.00 -0.94
CA TYR A 147 -26.61 2.58 -1.09
C TYR A 147 -26.94 1.48 -0.11
N ASP A 148 -28.13 1.55 0.48
CA ASP A 148 -28.72 0.43 1.20
C ASP A 148 -29.11 -0.67 0.20
N SER A 149 -29.14 -1.92 0.65
CA SER A 149 -29.43 -3.07 -0.20
C SER A 149 -30.82 -3.06 -0.84
N ASP A 150 -31.76 -2.25 -0.36
CA ASP A 150 -33.10 -2.06 -0.93
C ASP A 150 -33.23 -0.85 -1.87
N ASP A 151 -32.14 -0.10 -2.09
CA ASP A 151 -32.12 0.98 -3.08
C ASP A 151 -32.31 0.42 -4.50
N PRO A 152 -33.16 1.04 -5.35
CA PRO A 152 -33.32 0.60 -6.73
C PRO A 152 -32.02 0.51 -7.55
N LEU A 153 -30.99 1.29 -7.21
CA LEU A 153 -29.67 1.24 -7.86
C LEU A 153 -28.81 0.06 -7.39
N ALA A 154 -29.17 -0.57 -6.26
CA ALA A 154 -28.48 -1.75 -5.74
C ALA A 154 -28.94 -3.07 -6.39
N GLU A 155 -30.04 -3.05 -7.16
CA GLU A 155 -30.65 -4.25 -7.74
C GLU A 155 -29.63 -5.07 -8.56
N GLY A 156 -29.46 -6.34 -8.18
CA GLY A 156 -28.55 -7.27 -8.84
C GLY A 156 -27.06 -7.10 -8.51
N GLN A 157 -26.69 -6.17 -7.63
CA GLN A 157 -25.30 -5.95 -7.18
C GLN A 157 -25.05 -6.34 -5.72
N VAL A 158 -26.11 -6.45 -4.92
CA VAL A 158 -26.03 -6.84 -3.49
C VAL A 158 -25.29 -8.17 -3.32
N GLY A 159 -24.22 -8.17 -2.52
CA GLY A 159 -23.41 -9.34 -2.19
C GLY A 159 -22.56 -9.90 -3.34
N MET A 160 -22.52 -9.28 -4.53
CA MET A 160 -21.89 -9.87 -5.71
C MET A 160 -20.37 -9.68 -5.79
N SER A 161 -19.87 -8.51 -5.38
CA SER A 161 -18.43 -8.15 -5.45
C SER A 161 -17.74 -8.08 -4.08
N GLY A 162 -18.50 -8.32 -3.02
CA GLY A 162 -18.09 -8.22 -1.63
C GLY A 162 -19.25 -8.60 -0.72
N VAL A 163 -19.11 -8.38 0.59
CA VAL A 163 -20.22 -8.56 1.52
C VAL A 163 -21.13 -7.33 1.53
N CYS A 164 -22.44 -7.52 1.62
CA CYS A 164 -23.39 -6.42 1.82
C CYS A 164 -23.38 -5.97 3.30
N VAL A 165 -23.39 -4.66 3.51
CA VAL A 165 -23.52 -4.03 4.84
C VAL A 165 -24.39 -2.79 4.70
N ASP A 166 -25.51 -2.79 5.41
CA ASP A 166 -26.42 -1.65 5.53
C ASP A 166 -26.36 -1.04 6.95
N SER A 167 -25.94 -1.85 7.94
CA SER A 167 -26.09 -1.52 9.36
C SER A 167 -24.96 -2.05 10.25
N VAL A 168 -24.97 -1.64 11.53
CA VAL A 168 -24.04 -2.16 12.55
C VAL A 168 -24.33 -3.64 12.82
N GLU A 169 -25.59 -4.06 12.70
CA GLU A 169 -26.02 -5.44 12.87
C GLU A 169 -25.35 -6.37 11.85
N ASP A 170 -25.16 -5.92 10.60
CA ASP A 170 -24.44 -6.68 9.57
C ASP A 170 -22.95 -6.83 9.92
N MET A 171 -22.32 -5.75 10.39
CA MET A 171 -20.95 -5.81 10.93
C MET A 171 -20.86 -6.79 12.11
N ALA A 172 -21.87 -6.83 12.98
CA ALA A 172 -21.93 -7.75 14.11
C ALA A 172 -21.98 -9.21 13.66
N LEU A 173 -22.73 -9.52 12.59
CA LEU A 173 -22.81 -10.83 11.96
C LEU A 173 -21.49 -11.22 11.28
N ILE A 174 -20.93 -10.32 10.47
CA ILE A 174 -19.62 -10.47 9.80
C ILE A 174 -18.54 -10.87 10.81
N PHE A 175 -18.47 -10.19 11.96
CA PHE A 175 -17.42 -10.42 12.96
C PHE A 175 -17.85 -11.34 14.10
N LYS A 176 -18.98 -12.04 13.99
CA LYS A 176 -19.48 -12.94 15.04
C LYS A 176 -18.42 -13.96 15.44
N ASP A 177 -18.15 -14.07 16.75
CA ASP A 177 -17.11 -14.93 17.35
C ASP A 177 -15.66 -14.67 16.86
N ILE A 178 -15.37 -13.53 16.24
CA ILE A 178 -14.00 -13.12 15.89
C ILE A 178 -13.46 -12.20 17.00
N PRO A 179 -12.30 -12.49 17.60
CA PRO A 179 -11.70 -11.67 18.66
C PRO A 179 -11.06 -10.41 18.06
N LEU A 180 -11.82 -9.30 18.05
CA LEU A 180 -11.44 -8.04 17.39
C LEU A 180 -10.19 -7.36 18.00
N ASP A 181 -9.86 -7.66 19.25
CA ASP A 181 -8.70 -7.12 19.96
C ASP A 181 -7.43 -7.97 19.80
N GLU A 182 -7.53 -9.15 19.19
CA GLU A 182 -6.40 -10.04 18.92
C GLU A 182 -6.05 -10.08 17.42
N VAL A 183 -7.06 -10.02 16.55
CA VAL A 183 -6.89 -10.09 15.10
C VAL A 183 -6.72 -8.69 14.51
N THR A 184 -5.83 -8.58 13.50
CA THR A 184 -5.70 -7.32 12.76
C THR A 184 -6.66 -7.28 11.58
N VAL A 185 -7.52 -6.27 11.51
CA VAL A 185 -8.56 -6.14 10.48
C VAL A 185 -8.22 -5.00 9.52
N SER A 186 -8.37 -5.24 8.22
CA SER A 186 -8.37 -4.17 7.22
C SER A 186 -9.75 -4.05 6.63
N ILE A 187 -10.31 -2.85 6.72
CA ILE A 187 -11.60 -2.49 6.16
C ILE A 187 -11.30 -1.80 4.83
N VAL A 188 -11.58 -2.47 3.71
CA VAL A 188 -11.33 -1.93 2.38
C VAL A 188 -12.44 -0.94 2.04
N THR A 189 -12.34 0.26 2.60
CA THR A 189 -13.35 1.32 2.43
C THR A 189 -13.29 1.97 1.05
N HIS A 190 -12.18 1.84 0.32
CA HIS A 190 -11.86 2.62 -0.87
C HIS A 190 -11.72 4.12 -0.60
N TYR A 191 -12.83 4.77 -0.30
CA TYR A 191 -12.98 6.23 -0.33
C TYR A 191 -13.00 6.84 1.08
N PRO A 192 -12.72 8.15 1.20
CA PRO A 192 -12.89 8.88 2.45
C PRO A 192 -14.34 8.91 2.96
N SER A 193 -15.31 9.02 2.06
CA SER A 193 -16.76 8.99 2.35
C SER A 193 -17.19 7.68 3.00
N ASN A 194 -16.87 6.54 2.39
CA ASN A 194 -17.12 5.22 2.99
C ASN A 194 -16.42 5.01 4.32
N THR A 195 -15.21 5.54 4.47
CA THR A 195 -14.48 5.45 5.74
C THR A 195 -15.25 6.15 6.86
N ALA A 196 -15.90 7.28 6.58
CA ALA A 196 -16.70 8.02 7.54
C ALA A 196 -18.01 7.30 7.95
N ILE A 197 -18.35 6.17 7.32
CA ILE A 197 -19.56 5.39 7.60
C ILE A 197 -19.19 4.00 8.16
N LEU A 198 -18.44 3.21 7.40
CA LEU A 198 -18.14 1.81 7.73
C LEU A 198 -17.20 1.68 8.93
N PHE A 199 -16.26 2.61 9.11
CA PHE A 199 -15.35 2.54 10.24
C PHE A 199 -16.05 2.84 11.58
N PRO A 200 -16.90 3.88 11.69
CA PRO A 200 -17.75 4.04 12.87
C PRO A 200 -18.63 2.83 13.20
N MET A 201 -19.21 2.14 12.21
CA MET A 201 -19.96 0.91 12.47
C MET A 201 -19.09 -0.17 13.15
N PHE A 202 -17.85 -0.33 12.68
CA PHE A 202 -16.88 -1.24 13.32
C PHE A 202 -16.50 -0.81 14.75
N LEU A 203 -16.42 0.51 15.00
CA LEU A 203 -16.15 1.04 16.35
C LEU A 203 -17.32 0.80 17.30
N VAL A 204 -18.55 1.04 16.85
CA VAL A 204 -19.77 0.76 17.65
C VAL A 204 -19.83 -0.73 17.99
N LEU A 205 -19.56 -1.62 17.03
CA LEU A 205 -19.48 -3.05 17.29
C LEU A 205 -18.45 -3.38 18.38
N ALA A 206 -17.28 -2.72 18.38
CA ALA A 206 -16.28 -2.93 19.42
C ALA A 206 -16.79 -2.45 20.78
N GLU A 207 -17.48 -1.31 20.84
CA GLU A 207 -18.10 -0.78 22.08
C GLU A 207 -19.18 -1.71 22.62
N GLU A 208 -20.06 -2.24 21.76
CA GLU A 208 -21.09 -3.22 22.12
C GLU A 208 -20.49 -4.50 22.72
N ARG A 209 -19.28 -4.87 22.29
CA ARG A 209 -18.51 -6.00 22.83
C ARG A 209 -17.65 -5.62 24.05
N GLY A 210 -17.70 -4.37 24.52
CA GLY A 210 -16.89 -3.87 25.62
C GLY A 210 -15.39 -3.80 25.33
N ILE A 211 -15.01 -3.72 24.05
CA ILE A 211 -13.62 -3.65 23.61
C ILE A 211 -13.23 -2.17 23.46
N PRO A 212 -12.27 -1.65 24.27
CA PRO A 212 -11.82 -0.27 24.12
C PRO A 212 -11.08 -0.08 22.79
N TRP A 213 -11.28 1.09 22.17
CA TRP A 213 -10.73 1.38 20.84
C TRP A 213 -9.19 1.37 20.78
N ASP A 214 -8.50 1.59 21.90
CA ASP A 214 -7.04 1.53 21.98
C ASP A 214 -6.45 0.11 21.83
N ARG A 215 -7.30 -0.93 21.86
CA ARG A 215 -6.93 -2.32 21.58
C ARG A 215 -7.12 -2.70 20.12
N LEU A 216 -7.91 -1.94 19.35
CA LEU A 216 -8.20 -2.26 17.96
C LEU A 216 -6.96 -2.04 17.09
N ARG A 217 -6.70 -3.01 16.19
CA ARG A 217 -5.54 -2.98 15.30
C ARG A 217 -6.00 -3.23 13.89
N GLY A 218 -5.64 -2.33 12.99
CA GLY A 218 -6.15 -2.46 11.64
C GLY A 218 -5.78 -1.35 10.70
N SER A 219 -6.48 -1.28 9.59
CA SER A 219 -6.33 -0.25 8.57
C SER A 219 -7.67 0.06 7.92
N VAL A 220 -7.87 1.32 7.57
CA VAL A 220 -8.84 1.74 6.55
C VAL A 220 -8.08 2.21 5.32
N GLN A 221 -8.73 2.22 4.16
CA GLN A 221 -8.09 2.71 2.94
C GLN A 221 -8.10 4.24 2.91
N ASN A 222 -9.28 4.86 3.02
CA ASN A 222 -9.45 6.31 3.20
C ASN A 222 -8.64 7.13 2.17
N ASP A 223 -8.64 6.69 0.91
CA ASP A 223 -7.76 7.25 -0.13
C ASP A 223 -8.56 8.09 -1.14
N ILE A 224 -8.35 9.41 -1.11
CA ILE A 224 -8.94 10.35 -2.06
C ILE A 224 -8.64 10.01 -3.52
N THR A 225 -7.48 9.42 -3.82
CA THR A 225 -7.13 9.09 -5.21
C THR A 225 -8.08 8.05 -5.79
N LEU A 226 -8.63 7.17 -4.95
CA LEU A 226 -9.62 6.20 -5.42
C LEU A 226 -10.96 6.87 -5.74
N GLU A 227 -11.38 7.86 -4.94
CA GLU A 227 -12.63 8.60 -5.17
C GLU A 227 -12.53 9.49 -6.43
N GLU A 228 -11.42 10.19 -6.61
CA GLU A 228 -11.31 11.26 -7.62
C GLU A 228 -10.75 10.79 -8.97
N LEU A 229 -9.94 9.73 -8.98
CA LEU A 229 -9.21 9.31 -10.20
C LEU A 229 -9.60 7.92 -10.71
N VAL A 230 -10.06 7.04 -9.81
CA VAL A 230 -10.31 5.62 -10.12
C VAL A 230 -11.80 5.30 -10.13
N ARG A 231 -12.60 5.96 -9.29
CA ARG A 231 -14.02 5.66 -9.10
C ARG A 231 -14.78 5.75 -10.42
N SER A 232 -15.72 4.82 -10.55
CA SER A 232 -16.79 4.85 -11.56
C SER A 232 -18.11 4.86 -10.80
N GLY A 233 -18.71 6.03 -10.60
CA GLY A 233 -19.99 6.20 -9.91
C GLY A 233 -20.62 7.56 -10.26
N SER A 234 -21.94 7.65 -10.14
CA SER A 234 -22.69 8.88 -10.46
C SER A 234 -22.59 9.94 -9.37
N GLU A 235 -22.29 9.54 -8.15
CA GLU A 235 -22.27 10.39 -6.97
C GLU A 235 -20.90 11.06 -6.90
N TYR A 236 -20.90 12.38 -6.99
CA TYR A 236 -19.70 13.19 -7.03
C TYR A 236 -19.59 14.04 -5.76
N ILE A 237 -18.52 13.81 -4.98
CA ILE A 237 -18.09 14.71 -3.92
C ILE A 237 -16.98 15.59 -4.50
N PRO A 238 -17.06 16.93 -4.41
CA PRO A 238 -15.99 17.77 -4.91
C PRO A 238 -14.63 17.44 -4.26
N PRO A 239 -13.50 17.45 -5.00
CA PRO A 239 -12.20 17.03 -4.48
C PRO A 239 -11.79 17.74 -3.18
N ARG A 240 -12.15 19.02 -3.04
CA ARG A 240 -11.90 19.80 -1.82
C ARG A 240 -12.59 19.20 -0.60
N ASP A 241 -13.84 18.79 -0.76
CA ASP A 241 -14.66 18.27 0.34
C ASP A 241 -14.31 16.80 0.64
N CYS A 242 -13.97 16.02 -0.39
CA CYS A 242 -13.40 14.67 -0.23
C CYS A 242 -12.07 14.71 0.54
N PHE A 243 -11.18 15.65 0.20
CA PHE A 243 -9.91 15.83 0.92
C PHE A 243 -10.12 16.25 2.38
N ARG A 244 -11.11 17.11 2.64
CA ARG A 244 -11.50 17.47 4.01
C ARG A 244 -11.94 16.23 4.78
N LEU A 245 -12.83 15.40 4.21
CA LEU A 245 -13.26 14.15 4.85
C LEU A 245 -12.09 13.21 5.15
N GLN A 246 -11.14 13.06 4.21
CA GLN A 246 -9.92 12.28 4.44
C GLN A 246 -9.14 12.81 5.66
N CYS A 247 -8.97 14.13 5.75
CA CYS A 247 -8.27 14.77 6.88
C CYS A 247 -9.01 14.58 8.20
N ASP A 248 -10.33 14.75 8.22
CA ASP A 248 -11.17 14.58 9.42
C ASP A 248 -11.10 13.12 9.92
N ASN A 249 -11.16 12.14 9.01
CA ASN A 249 -10.95 10.73 9.33
C ASN A 249 -9.56 10.50 9.94
N ILE A 250 -8.49 11.08 9.36
CA ILE A 250 -7.13 10.95 9.87
C ILE A 250 -7.00 11.54 11.27
N GLU A 251 -7.52 12.74 11.50
CA GLU A 251 -7.49 13.40 12.81
C GLU A 251 -8.22 12.58 13.87
N PHE A 252 -9.42 12.10 13.56
CA PHE A 252 -10.22 11.29 14.46
C PHE A 252 -9.52 9.97 14.81
N ILE A 253 -9.09 9.21 13.81
CA ILE A 253 -8.47 7.89 14.01
C ILE A 253 -7.16 8.03 14.80
N ARG A 254 -6.32 9.00 14.43
CA ARG A 254 -5.04 9.24 15.12
C ARG A 254 -5.23 9.58 16.59
N THR A 255 -6.30 10.31 16.92
CA THR A 255 -6.57 10.77 18.28
C THR A 255 -7.22 9.69 19.15
N ASN A 256 -8.18 8.94 18.58
CA ASN A 256 -9.06 8.08 19.37
C ASN A 256 -8.77 6.58 19.21
N VAL A 257 -8.12 6.16 18.11
CA VAL A 257 -7.85 4.74 17.78
C VAL A 257 -6.36 4.55 17.46
N PRO A 258 -5.46 4.75 18.44
CA PRO A 258 -4.03 5.00 18.21
C PRO A 258 -3.25 3.85 17.54
N LYS A 259 -3.79 2.63 17.53
CA LYS A 259 -3.18 1.46 16.88
C LYS A 259 -3.76 1.15 15.49
N TRP A 260 -4.67 1.98 15.00
CA TRP A 260 -5.29 1.86 13.70
C TRP A 260 -4.56 2.71 12.65
N ASN A 261 -4.31 2.13 11.48
CA ASN A 261 -3.72 2.86 10.36
C ASN A 261 -4.84 3.65 9.66
N PHE A 262 -4.74 4.98 9.75
CA PHE A 262 -5.78 5.92 9.33
C PHE A 262 -5.90 6.13 7.81
N ILE A 263 -4.91 5.70 7.05
CA ILE A 263 -4.89 5.79 5.59
C ILE A 263 -4.00 4.69 5.01
N THR A 264 -4.39 4.17 3.86
CA THR A 264 -3.59 3.30 3.02
C THR A 264 -3.57 3.86 1.62
N LEU A 265 -2.52 4.62 1.28
CA LEU A 265 -2.33 5.15 -0.07
C LEU A 265 -2.12 4.00 -1.06
N ASN A 266 -2.85 4.04 -2.17
CA ASN A 266 -3.05 2.87 -3.00
C ASN A 266 -2.59 3.04 -4.45
N GLY A 267 -1.40 2.54 -4.76
CA GLY A 267 -0.91 2.41 -6.13
C GLY A 267 -1.54 1.25 -6.90
N TYR A 268 -2.05 0.21 -6.20
CA TYR A 268 -2.54 -1.02 -6.83
C TYR A 268 -3.66 -0.74 -7.84
N ASN A 269 -4.66 0.06 -7.46
CA ASN A 269 -5.76 0.35 -8.36
C ASN A 269 -5.32 1.19 -9.57
N LEU A 270 -4.39 2.13 -9.41
CA LEU A 270 -3.82 2.85 -10.56
C LEU A 270 -3.14 1.87 -11.53
N ARG A 271 -2.40 0.91 -10.99
CA ARG A 271 -1.72 -0.13 -11.77
C ARG A 271 -2.70 -1.03 -12.52
N GLU A 272 -3.78 -1.46 -11.86
CA GLU A 272 -4.86 -2.24 -12.49
C GLU A 272 -5.59 -1.45 -13.59
N PHE A 273 -5.65 -0.13 -13.48
CA PHE A 273 -6.14 0.77 -14.54
C PHE A 273 -5.12 1.00 -15.68
N GLY A 274 -3.96 0.34 -15.63
CA GLY A 274 -3.00 0.27 -16.72
C GLY A 274 -1.83 1.25 -16.61
N THR A 275 -1.58 1.86 -15.45
CA THR A 275 -0.42 2.74 -15.27
C THR A 275 0.91 1.96 -15.31
N SER A 276 2.01 2.63 -15.68
CA SER A 276 3.36 2.06 -15.58
C SER A 276 3.83 2.01 -14.12
N ALA A 277 4.83 1.18 -13.79
CA ALA A 277 5.39 1.14 -12.43
C ALA A 277 5.99 2.50 -11.99
N ILE A 278 6.47 3.30 -12.95
CA ILE A 278 6.94 4.68 -12.67
C ILE A 278 5.75 5.55 -12.27
N THR A 279 4.68 5.50 -13.05
CA THR A 279 3.46 6.29 -12.80
C THR A 279 2.75 5.87 -11.51
N GLU A 280 2.76 4.59 -11.16
CA GLU A 280 2.24 4.09 -9.88
C GLU A 280 3.03 4.65 -8.68
N THR A 281 4.35 4.84 -8.83
CA THR A 281 5.23 5.27 -7.75
C THR A 281 5.30 6.80 -7.58
N ALA A 282 5.11 7.55 -8.67
CA ALA A 282 5.28 9.02 -8.72
C ALA A 282 4.05 9.77 -8.21
#